data_AF-A0A930YTH0-F1
#
_entry.id   AF-A0A930YTH0-F1
#
_cell.length_a   1.000
_cell.length_b   1.000
_cell.length_c   1.000
_cell.angle_alpha   90.00
_cell.angle_beta   90.00
_cell.angle_gamma   90.00
#
_symmetry.space_group_name_H-M   'P 1'
#
loop_
_entity.id
_entity.type
_entity.pdbx_description
1 polymer ?
#
loop_
_entity_poly.entity_id
_entity_poly.type
_entity_poly.pdbx_seq_one_letter_code
_entity_poly.pdbx_strand_id
1 'polypeptide(L)'
;MLLRGNVQVFDFTVLSNTQVAQNLYRAQLKVPGLCKSLEPGQFVNVNVPGDRRHILRIPLSFSLADKVTDTLELIYATVGEGTRRLSQMKPGDTSDMTAPCGRPWRLNASSKRSVLVAGGVGITPIIAAARKLTELGVEFDAVIGAQTAEKLFGEEALLALGA
;
A
#
# COMPACT_ATOMS: atom_id res chain seq x y z
N MET A 1 25.44 11.83 14.02
CA MET A 1 24.08 11.27 13.99
C MET A 1 23.75 10.94 12.54
N LEU A 2 23.99 9.70 12.11
CA LEU A 2 23.79 9.28 10.72
C LEU A 2 22.30 9.00 10.49
N LEU A 3 21.65 9.79 9.64
CA LEU A 3 20.32 9.48 9.10
C LEU A 3 20.48 8.21 8.25
N ARG A 4 20.26 7.03 8.85
CA ARG A 4 20.16 5.77 8.12
C ARG A 4 18.83 5.77 7.37
N GLY A 5 18.85 6.18 6.11
CA GLY A 5 17.69 6.04 5.22
C GLY A 5 18.14 5.99 3.78
N ASN A 6 17.98 4.84 3.12
CA ASN A 6 18.16 4.69 1.67
C ASN A 6 16.93 5.22 0.91
N VAL A 7 16.34 6.34 1.36
CA VAL A 7 15.18 6.92 0.69
C VAL A 7 15.65 7.46 -0.65
N GLN A 8 15.08 6.93 -1.73
CA GLN A 8 15.38 7.30 -3.10
C GLN A 8 14.10 7.70 -3.82
N VAL A 9 14.26 8.36 -4.97
CA VAL A 9 13.15 8.65 -5.88
C VAL A 9 13.05 7.48 -6.86
N PHE A 10 11.82 7.02 -7.08
CA PHE A 10 11.50 5.99 -8.06
C PHE A 10 10.41 6.51 -8.99
N ASP A 11 10.67 6.44 -10.29
CA ASP A 11 9.65 6.67 -11.30
C ASP A 11 8.67 5.50 -11.33
N PHE A 12 7.42 5.80 -11.67
CA PHE A 12 6.41 4.78 -11.87
C PHE A 12 5.54 5.05 -13.09
N THR A 13 4.97 3.97 -13.61
CA THR A 13 3.91 4.00 -14.61
C THR A 13 2.66 3.37 -14.03
N VAL A 14 1.51 4.04 -14.18
CA VAL A 14 0.22 3.47 -13.78
C VAL A 14 -0.12 2.32 -14.73
N LEU A 15 -0.36 1.13 -14.17
CA LEU A 15 -0.86 -0.03 -14.91
C LEU A 15 -2.39 -0.09 -14.84
N SER A 16 -2.94 0.18 -13.66
CA SER A 16 -4.38 0.29 -13.42
C SER A 16 -4.66 1.18 -12.23
N ASN A 17 -5.84 1.80 -12.18
CA ASN A 17 -6.30 2.61 -11.06
C ASN A 17 -7.83 2.63 -11.05
N THR A 18 -8.42 1.75 -10.24
CA THR A 18 -9.86 1.49 -10.28
C THR A 18 -10.49 1.66 -8.91
N GLN A 19 -11.73 2.13 -8.89
CA GLN A 19 -12.50 2.20 -7.66
C GLN A 19 -12.95 0.78 -7.25
N VAL A 20 -12.67 0.39 -6.01
CA VAL A 20 -12.95 -0.97 -5.49
C VAL A 20 -13.97 -1.00 -4.35
N ALA A 21 -14.21 0.13 -3.71
CA ALA A 21 -15.30 0.34 -2.74
C ALA A 21 -15.66 1.84 -2.72
N GLN A 22 -16.63 2.25 -1.89
CA GLN A 22 -17.00 3.67 -1.81
C GLN A 22 -15.79 4.51 -1.38
N ASN A 23 -15.36 5.43 -2.25
CA ASN A 23 -14.19 6.29 -2.07
C ASN A 23 -12.86 5.56 -1.86
N LEU A 24 -12.75 4.26 -2.20
CA LEU A 24 -11.49 3.50 -2.17
C LEU A 24 -11.05 3.12 -3.59
N TYR A 25 -9.79 3.35 -3.89
CA TYR A 25 -9.17 3.03 -5.16
C TYR A 25 -8.02 2.05 -4.97
N ARG A 26 -7.86 1.15 -5.94
CA ARG A 26 -6.73 0.24 -6.08
C ARG A 26 -5.91 0.69 -7.29
N ALA A 27 -4.68 1.12 -7.04
CA ALA A 27 -3.71 1.44 -8.08
C ALA A 27 -2.64 0.34 -8.16
N GLN A 28 -2.38 -0.15 -9.36
CA GLN A 28 -1.22 -0.97 -9.66
C GLN A 28 -0.22 -0.14 -10.44
N LEU A 29 1.00 -0.07 -9.94
CA LEU A 29 2.07 0.78 -10.46
C LEU A 29 3.26 -0.09 -10.82
N LYS A 30 3.81 0.08 -12.03
CA LYS A 30 5.11 -0.48 -12.39
C LYS A 30 6.18 0.42 -11.79
N VAL A 31 7.01 -0.11 -10.88
CA VAL A 31 8.05 0.65 -10.17
C VAL A 31 9.36 -0.14 -10.15
N PRO A 32 10.16 -0.09 -11.23
CA PRO A 32 11.39 -0.86 -11.36
C PRO A 32 12.36 -0.60 -10.19
N GLY A 33 12.85 -1.67 -9.56
CA GLY A 33 13.89 -1.59 -8.52
C GLY A 33 13.41 -1.26 -7.10
N LEU A 34 12.14 -0.90 -6.90
CA LEU A 34 11.62 -0.57 -5.56
C LEU A 34 11.17 -1.83 -4.80
N CYS A 35 10.43 -2.73 -5.44
CA CYS A 35 9.64 -3.76 -4.77
C CYS A 35 10.47 -4.75 -3.93
N LYS A 36 11.75 -4.94 -4.26
CA LYS A 36 12.67 -5.78 -3.48
C LYS A 36 13.06 -5.18 -2.13
N SER A 37 12.86 -3.88 -1.93
CA SER A 37 13.29 -3.14 -0.74
C SER A 37 12.15 -2.76 0.22
N LEU A 38 10.89 -2.96 -0.19
CA LEU A 38 9.72 -2.64 0.62
C LEU A 38 9.33 -3.81 1.51
N GLU A 39 9.10 -3.52 2.79
CA GLU A 39 8.57 -4.47 3.77
C GLU A 39 7.32 -3.89 4.47
N PRO A 40 6.37 -4.73 4.94
CA PRO A 40 5.16 -4.26 5.62
C PRO A 40 5.46 -3.31 6.78
N GLY A 41 4.62 -2.29 6.97
CA GLY A 41 4.86 -1.20 7.92
C GLY A 41 5.62 -0.01 7.35
N GLN A 42 6.23 -0.17 6.16
CA GLN A 42 6.74 0.95 5.36
C GLN A 42 5.65 1.53 4.44
N PHE A 43 5.96 2.69 3.86
CA PHE A 43 5.07 3.40 2.95
C PHE A 43 5.88 4.12 1.85
N VAL A 44 5.15 4.67 0.87
CA VAL A 44 5.70 5.48 -0.22
C VAL A 44 5.12 6.88 -0.17
N ASN A 45 5.87 7.88 -0.65
CA ASN A 45 5.41 9.26 -0.78
C ASN A 45 5.22 9.59 -2.26
N VAL A 46 3.98 9.53 -2.73
CA VAL A 46 3.63 9.71 -4.15
C VAL A 46 3.60 11.19 -4.52
N ASN A 47 4.32 11.55 -5.59
CA ASN A 47 4.14 12.83 -6.25
C ASN A 47 2.85 12.75 -7.10
N VAL A 48 1.90 13.65 -6.89
CA VAL A 48 0.65 13.67 -7.67
C VAL A 48 0.63 14.92 -8.56
N PRO A 49 0.78 14.76 -9.88
CA PRO A 49 0.87 15.89 -10.81
C PRO A 49 -0.36 16.83 -10.78
N GLY A 50 -0.16 18.08 -11.20
CA GLY A 50 -1.27 18.94 -11.67
C GLY A 50 -1.64 20.15 -10.80
N ASP A 51 -1.21 20.27 -9.55
CA ASP A 51 -1.45 21.49 -8.74
C ASP A 51 -0.14 22.02 -8.16
N ARG A 52 0.32 23.15 -8.70
CA ARG A 52 1.57 23.82 -8.31
C ARG A 52 1.52 24.34 -6.86
N ARG A 53 0.33 24.41 -6.24
CA ARG A 53 0.15 24.77 -4.83
C ARG A 53 0.34 23.56 -3.89
N HIS A 54 0.20 22.35 -4.41
CA HIS A 54 0.39 21.11 -3.67
C HIS A 54 1.82 20.60 -3.88
N ILE A 55 2.76 21.19 -3.12
CA ILE A 55 4.18 20.83 -3.16
C ILE A 55 4.51 19.54 -2.39
N LEU A 56 3.57 19.05 -1.57
CA LEU A 56 3.78 17.88 -0.71
C LEU A 56 3.36 16.58 -1.40
N ARG A 57 4.23 15.58 -1.32
CA ARG A 57 3.94 14.19 -1.68
C ARG A 57 2.93 13.59 -0.71
N ILE A 58 2.14 12.64 -1.19
CA ILE A 58 1.12 11.96 -0.38
C ILE A 58 1.68 10.64 0.17
N PRO A 59 1.75 10.46 1.49
CA PRO A 59 2.17 9.19 2.08
C PRO A 59 1.06 8.14 1.90
N LEU A 60 1.38 7.02 1.28
CA LEU A 60 0.46 5.90 1.04
C LEU A 60 1.14 4.58 1.39
N SER A 61 0.43 3.74 2.14
CA SER A 61 0.81 2.34 2.35
C SER A 61 0.55 1.51 1.10
N PHE A 62 1.18 0.35 1.03
CA PHE A 62 1.01 -0.63 -0.06
C PHE A 62 0.40 -1.93 0.49
N SER A 63 -0.34 -2.65 -0.36
CA SER A 63 -0.91 -3.97 -0.06
C SER A 63 -0.12 -5.12 -0.69
N LEU A 64 0.67 -4.83 -1.73
CA LEU A 64 1.54 -5.78 -2.40
C LEU A 64 2.75 -5.05 -3.01
N ALA A 65 3.94 -5.63 -2.87
CA ALA A 65 5.14 -5.25 -3.61
C ALA A 65 5.69 -6.52 -4.30
N ASP A 66 5.31 -6.73 -5.56
CA ASP A 66 5.71 -7.91 -6.32
C ASP A 66 7.15 -7.75 -6.84
N LYS A 67 8.04 -8.61 -6.32
CA LYS A 67 9.47 -8.61 -6.60
C LYS A 67 9.83 -9.16 -7.99
N VAL A 68 8.93 -9.92 -8.61
CA VAL A 68 9.14 -10.54 -9.92
C VAL A 68 8.71 -9.57 -11.01
N THR A 69 7.51 -8.99 -10.85
CA THR A 69 6.96 -8.07 -11.86
C THR A 69 7.31 -6.62 -11.60
N ASP A 70 7.98 -6.27 -10.50
CA ASP A 70 8.20 -4.89 -10.04
C ASP A 70 6.89 -4.07 -10.02
N THR A 71 5.81 -4.71 -9.56
CA THR A 71 4.49 -4.10 -9.45
C THR A 71 4.17 -3.78 -8.00
N LEU A 72 3.93 -2.50 -7.72
CA LEU A 72 3.47 -2.00 -6.44
C LEU A 72 1.96 -1.80 -6.47
N GLU A 73 1.26 -2.35 -5.49
CA GLU A 73 -0.17 -2.13 -5.31
C GLU A 73 -0.43 -1.20 -4.13
N LEU A 74 -1.17 -0.13 -4.41
CA LEU A 74 -1.66 0.81 -3.40
C LEU A 74 -3.17 0.69 -3.32
N ILE A 75 -3.71 0.66 -2.11
CA ILE A 75 -5.13 0.87 -1.85
C ILE A 75 -5.26 2.13 -1.00
N TYR A 76 -6.01 3.11 -1.50
CA TYR A 76 -6.10 4.44 -0.89
C TYR A 76 -7.51 5.02 -0.96
N ALA A 77 -7.81 5.93 -0.06
CA ALA A 77 -9.11 6.60 0.01
C ALA A 77 -9.05 8.01 -0.61
N THR A 78 -10.10 8.42 -1.31
CA THR A 78 -10.24 9.77 -1.87
C THR A 78 -10.77 10.76 -0.82
N VAL A 79 -9.89 11.20 0.08
CA VAL A 79 -10.25 12.11 1.20
C VAL A 79 -9.93 13.58 0.96
N GLY A 80 -9.02 13.88 0.02
CA GLY A 80 -8.59 15.24 -0.28
C GLY A 80 -8.21 15.43 -1.75
N GLU A 81 -7.81 16.65 -2.11
CA GLU A 81 -7.57 17.03 -3.50
C GLU A 81 -6.44 16.23 -4.16
N GLY A 82 -5.35 15.99 -3.42
CA GLY A 82 -4.25 15.15 -3.92
C GLY A 82 -4.71 13.73 -4.26
N THR A 83 -5.48 13.08 -3.37
CA THR A 83 -6.00 11.73 -3.63
C THR A 83 -7.09 11.69 -4.70
N ARG A 84 -7.88 12.77 -4.85
CA ARG A 84 -8.84 12.90 -5.97
C ARG A 84 -8.11 12.97 -7.31
N ARG A 85 -7.06 13.77 -7.43
CA ARG A 85 -6.22 13.81 -8.64
C ARG A 85 -5.52 12.47 -8.89
N LEU A 86 -5.01 11.82 -7.84
CA LEU A 86 -4.43 10.48 -7.97
C LEU A 86 -5.45 9.49 -8.55
N SER A 87 -6.72 9.53 -8.11
CA SER A 87 -7.79 8.68 -8.63
C SER A 87 -8.16 8.91 -10.10
N GLN A 88 -7.70 10.02 -10.68
CA GLN A 88 -7.93 10.36 -12.09
C GLN A 88 -6.76 9.94 -13.01
N MET A 89 -5.62 9.51 -12.44
CA MET A 89 -4.51 8.99 -13.23
C MET A 89 -4.91 7.68 -13.91
N LYS A 90 -4.58 7.56 -15.19
CA LYS A 90 -4.99 6.47 -16.09
C LYS A 90 -3.79 5.56 -16.42
N PRO A 91 -4.05 4.32 -16.89
CA PRO A 91 -3.00 3.46 -17.41
C PRO A 91 -2.11 4.19 -18.43
N GLY A 92 -0.80 4.08 -18.26
CA GLY A 92 0.21 4.77 -19.06
C GLY A 92 0.68 6.12 -18.50
N ASP A 93 -0.07 6.75 -17.59
CA ASP A 93 0.39 7.96 -16.92
C ASP A 93 1.61 7.67 -16.05
N THR A 94 2.51 8.64 -15.96
CA THR A 94 3.76 8.54 -15.20
C THR A 94 3.88 9.62 -14.14
N SER A 95 4.56 9.27 -13.05
CA SER A 95 5.04 10.22 -12.05
C SER A 95 6.14 9.54 -11.23
N ASP A 96 6.42 10.05 -10.03
CA ASP A 96 7.50 9.57 -9.18
C ASP A 96 7.08 9.48 -7.71
N MET A 97 7.83 8.72 -6.91
CA MET A 97 7.61 8.59 -5.48
C MET A 97 8.92 8.54 -4.72
N THR A 98 8.91 8.92 -3.44
CA THR A 98 10.04 8.63 -2.55
C THR A 98 9.75 7.41 -1.67
N ALA A 99 10.71 6.49 -1.62
CA ALA A 99 10.58 5.21 -0.94
C ALA A 99 11.97 4.57 -0.68
N PRO A 100 12.08 3.52 0.15
CA PRO A 100 11.09 3.09 1.13
C PRO A 100 11.07 4.07 2.32
N CYS A 101 9.88 4.48 2.78
CA CYS A 101 9.72 5.37 3.93
C CYS A 101 9.19 4.63 5.16
N GLY A 102 9.55 5.11 6.36
CA GLY A 102 9.16 4.47 7.62
C GLY A 102 10.00 3.25 7.98
N ARG A 103 9.62 2.59 9.09
CA ARG A 103 10.29 1.39 9.60
C ARG A 103 9.40 0.18 9.36
N PRO A 104 9.95 -0.95 8.88
CA PRO A 104 9.19 -2.19 8.78
C PRO A 104 8.62 -2.61 10.13
N TRP A 105 7.47 -3.28 10.10
CA TRP A 105 6.93 -3.98 11.25
C TRP A 105 7.78 -5.22 11.57
N ARG A 106 7.88 -5.54 12.86
CA ARG A 106 8.56 -6.76 13.33
C ARG A 106 7.58 -7.92 13.34
N LEU A 107 7.38 -8.54 12.18
CA LEU A 107 6.58 -9.76 12.05
C LEU A 107 7.46 -10.95 12.44
N ASN A 108 7.13 -11.60 13.55
CA ASN A 108 7.96 -12.63 14.16
C ASN A 108 7.56 -14.03 13.66
N ALA A 109 8.48 -14.71 12.98
CA ALA A 109 8.29 -16.08 12.51
C ALA A 109 8.13 -17.11 13.66
N SER A 110 8.56 -16.78 14.88
CA SER A 110 8.40 -17.64 16.05
C SER A 110 7.06 -17.45 16.78
N SER A 111 6.21 -16.52 16.31
CA SER A 111 4.85 -16.38 16.85
C SER A 111 4.03 -17.63 16.50
N LYS A 112 3.32 -18.19 17.49
CA LYS A 112 2.39 -19.30 17.24
C LYS A 112 1.22 -18.88 16.35
N ARG A 113 0.72 -17.67 16.59
CA ARG A 113 -0.42 -17.06 15.88
C ARG A 113 -0.38 -15.56 16.06
N SER A 114 -0.83 -14.82 15.05
CA SER A 114 -0.94 -13.35 15.08
C SER A 114 -2.39 -12.89 14.95
N VAL A 115 -2.71 -11.68 15.42
CA VAL A 115 -4.01 -11.05 15.17
C VAL A 115 -3.78 -9.75 14.41
N LEU A 116 -4.41 -9.63 13.25
CA LEU A 116 -4.36 -8.44 12.41
C LEU A 116 -5.66 -7.64 12.58
N VAL A 117 -5.55 -6.35 12.91
CA VAL A 117 -6.72 -5.49 13.10
C VAL A 117 -6.65 -4.31 12.14
N ALA A 118 -7.69 -4.10 11.35
CA ALA A 118 -7.77 -3.03 10.35
C ALA A 118 -9.06 -2.21 10.45
N GLY A 119 -8.93 -0.89 10.28
CA GLY A 119 -10.05 0.04 10.16
C GLY A 119 -10.01 0.85 8.86
N GLY A 120 -11.04 0.74 8.03
CA GLY A 120 -11.15 1.47 6.76
C GLY A 120 -9.96 1.23 5.84
N VAL A 121 -9.38 2.31 5.30
CA VAL A 121 -8.18 2.25 4.43
C VAL A 121 -6.93 1.72 5.15
N GLY A 122 -6.96 1.59 6.49
CA GLY A 122 -5.92 0.89 7.25
C GLY A 122 -5.78 -0.59 6.88
N ILE A 123 -6.71 -1.15 6.10
CA ILE A 123 -6.61 -2.49 5.52
C ILE A 123 -5.40 -2.67 4.60
N THR A 124 -4.96 -1.61 3.92
CA THR A 124 -3.88 -1.67 2.92
C THR A 124 -2.58 -2.28 3.47
N PRO A 125 -1.95 -1.72 4.52
CA PRO A 125 -0.74 -2.31 5.10
C PRO A 125 -1.00 -3.64 5.82
N ILE A 126 -2.24 -3.89 6.24
CA ILE A 126 -2.63 -5.16 6.89
C ILE A 126 -2.64 -6.32 5.90
N ILE A 127 -3.07 -6.10 4.65
CA ILE A 127 -2.94 -7.11 3.58
C ILE A 127 -1.45 -7.40 3.32
N ALA A 128 -0.58 -6.39 3.29
CA ALA A 128 0.85 -6.62 3.13
C ALA A 128 1.45 -7.43 4.30
N ALA A 129 1.04 -7.16 5.54
CA ALA A 129 1.42 -7.97 6.69
C ALA A 129 0.90 -9.40 6.62
N ALA A 130 -0.36 -9.61 6.23
CA ALA A 130 -0.95 -10.93 6.06
C ALA A 130 -0.14 -11.76 5.06
N ARG A 131 0.19 -11.20 3.89
CA ARG A 131 1.07 -11.86 2.89
C ARG A 131 2.39 -12.30 3.49
N LYS A 132 3.03 -11.42 4.27
CA LYS A 132 4.30 -11.73 4.92
C LYS A 132 4.17 -12.82 5.98
N LEU A 133 3.07 -12.85 6.74
CA LEU A 133 2.82 -13.92 7.71
C LEU A 133 2.59 -15.26 7.01
N THR A 134 1.83 -15.27 5.90
CA THR A 134 1.67 -16.45 5.04
C THR A 134 3.02 -16.95 4.52
N GLU A 135 3.89 -16.05 4.02
CA GLU A 135 5.27 -16.40 3.59
C GLU A 135 6.12 -16.99 4.72
N LEU A 136 5.92 -16.53 5.96
CA LEU A 136 6.63 -17.03 7.13
C LEU A 136 6.01 -18.31 7.72
N GLY A 137 4.87 -18.77 7.20
CA GLY A 137 4.13 -19.91 7.75
C GLY A 137 3.52 -19.65 9.13
N VAL A 138 3.26 -18.38 9.48
CA VAL A 138 2.64 -17.99 10.75
C VAL A 138 1.13 -17.84 10.56
N GLU A 139 0.36 -18.61 11.31
CA GLU A 139 -1.10 -18.48 11.33
C GLU A 139 -1.54 -17.10 11.83
N PHE A 140 -2.65 -16.60 11.32
CA PHE A 140 -3.22 -15.35 11.79
C PHE A 140 -4.74 -15.33 11.70
N ASP A 141 -5.37 -14.56 12.58
CA ASP A 141 -6.77 -14.18 12.46
C ASP A 141 -6.84 -12.69 12.05
N ALA A 142 -7.88 -12.31 11.31
CA ALA A 142 -8.09 -10.92 10.90
C ALA A 142 -9.41 -10.35 11.41
N VAL A 143 -9.35 -9.15 11.99
CA VAL A 143 -10.51 -8.35 12.39
C VAL A 143 -10.52 -7.07 11.56
N ILE A 144 -11.53 -6.93 10.71
CA ILE A 144 -11.67 -5.76 9.84
C ILE A 144 -12.95 -4.99 10.17
N GLY A 145 -12.87 -3.66 10.09
CA GLY A 145 -14.03 -2.79 10.26
C GLY A 145 -13.97 -1.59 9.33
N ALA A 146 -15.14 -1.05 9.00
CA ALA A 146 -15.28 0.19 8.25
C ALA A 146 -16.43 1.03 8.83
N GLN A 147 -16.49 2.31 8.49
CA GLN A 147 -17.53 3.21 9.00
C GLN A 147 -18.94 2.80 8.52
N THR A 148 -19.03 2.27 7.30
CA THR A 148 -20.26 1.76 6.68
C THR A 148 -19.93 0.51 5.87
N ALA A 149 -20.94 -0.29 5.54
CA ALA A 149 -20.77 -1.52 4.78
C ALA A 149 -20.17 -1.26 3.38
N GLU A 150 -20.54 -0.15 2.72
CA GLU A 150 -20.07 0.21 1.39
C GLU A 150 -18.59 0.60 1.33
N LYS A 151 -17.99 0.87 2.49
CA LYS A 151 -16.56 1.18 2.65
C LYS A 151 -15.74 -0.05 3.06
N LEU A 152 -16.37 -1.18 3.36
CA LEU A 152 -15.68 -2.40 3.74
C LEU A 152 -14.99 -3.00 2.52
N PHE A 153 -13.70 -3.33 2.67
CA PHE A 153 -12.87 -3.91 1.61
C PHE A 153 -11.82 -4.83 2.24
N GLY A 154 -11.34 -5.81 1.47
CA GLY A 154 -10.16 -6.63 1.82
C GLY A 154 -10.46 -7.97 2.48
N GLU A 155 -11.72 -8.29 2.78
CA GLU A 155 -12.14 -9.58 3.34
C GLU A 155 -11.69 -10.76 2.46
N GLU A 156 -12.08 -10.76 1.19
CA GLU A 156 -11.72 -11.82 0.24
C GLU A 156 -10.20 -12.00 0.11
N ALA A 157 -9.45 -10.89 0.11
CA ALA A 157 -7.99 -10.92 0.03
C ALA A 157 -7.36 -11.56 1.27
N LEU A 158 -7.90 -11.30 2.48
CA LEU A 158 -7.41 -11.90 3.72
C LEU A 158 -7.77 -13.38 3.82
N LEU A 159 -9.00 -13.76 3.45
CA LEU A 159 -9.42 -15.17 3.41
C LEU A 159 -8.55 -15.97 2.43
N ALA A 160 -8.24 -15.41 1.26
CA ALA A 160 -7.33 -16.04 0.29
C ALA A 160 -5.89 -16.21 0.81
N LEU A 161 -5.50 -15.49 1.88
CA LEU A 161 -4.19 -15.57 2.53
C LEU A 161 -4.18 -16.48 3.76
N GLY A 162 -5.32 -17.08 4.11
CA GLY A 162 -5.44 -18.02 5.23
C GLY A 162 -5.90 -17.42 6.55
N ALA A 163 -6.60 -16.28 6.50
CA ALA A 163 -7.34 -15.75 7.65
C ALA A 163 -8.52 -16.65 8.06
#